data_AF-A0A7J6E740-F1
#
_entry.id   AF-A0A7J6E740-F1
#
_cell.length_a   1.000
_cell.length_b   1.000
_cell.length_c   1.000
_cell.angle_alpha   90.00
_cell.angle_beta   90.00
_cell.angle_gamma   90.00
#
_symmetry.space_group_name_H-M   'P 1'
#
loop_
_entity.id
_entity.type
_entity.pdbx_description
1 polymer ?
#
loop_
_entity_poly.entity_id
_entity_poly.type
_entity_poly.pdbx_seq_one_letter_code
_entity_poly.pdbx_strand_id
1 'polypeptide(L)'
;MASSHILCHNNVFNLSPNPFRNRGLSSLNSNGFCFFGSKSRISRPSSLKIVVSERRQVEIVYDADERINKLADVVDKEAPLSRLTLFSPCKINVFLRITSKREDGYHDLASLFHVISLGDVLKFSLSPSTKKDSLSTNASGVPLDDRNLIIKALNLYRKKTGTNKYFWIHLDKKVPTGAGLGGGSSNAATALWAANQFNDCLVTEKELQEWSSEIGSDVPFFFSQGAAYCTGRGEVGLYLTVVQDILPPVPLNIPMVLIKPPEACSTAEVYKRFRLDKTSNSDPLQLLHKISSDGISQDVCINDLELPAFEVLPSLKRLKQRIIAASRGQYDAVFMSGSGSTIVGVGSPDPPQFIYDDEDYKDVFLSEANFLTREANEWYKEPASASACSPSDDFSRNFSSSVE
;
A
#
# COMPACT_ATOMS: atom_id res chain seq x y z
N MET A 1 -49.17 -10.78 -37.23
CA MET A 1 -49.35 -12.12 -36.61
C MET A 1 -48.94 -11.99 -35.15
N ALA A 2 -49.87 -11.54 -34.31
CA ALA A 2 -50.50 -12.32 -33.23
C ALA A 2 -49.51 -12.61 -32.08
N SER A 3 -49.44 -11.73 -31.05
CA SER A 3 -50.24 -11.72 -29.79
C SER A 3 -49.61 -12.67 -28.75
N SER A 4 -49.42 -12.36 -27.46
CA SER A 4 -50.31 -11.64 -26.55
C SER A 4 -49.58 -11.17 -25.26
N HIS A 5 -49.98 -9.99 -24.77
CA HIS A 5 -49.88 -9.54 -23.38
C HIS A 5 -50.79 -10.35 -22.44
N ILE A 6 -50.44 -10.47 -21.15
CA ILE A 6 -51.38 -10.39 -20.01
C ILE A 6 -50.69 -9.69 -18.81
N LEU A 7 -51.42 -8.70 -18.27
CA LEU A 7 -51.19 -7.89 -17.07
C LEU A 7 -52.12 -8.37 -15.91
N CYS A 8 -51.94 -7.74 -14.74
CA CYS A 8 -52.88 -7.61 -13.58
C CYS A 8 -52.79 -8.70 -12.49
N HIS A 9 -53.06 -8.46 -11.20
CA HIS A 9 -53.03 -7.31 -10.26
C HIS A 9 -53.48 -7.91 -8.89
N ASN A 10 -52.99 -7.37 -7.77
CA ASN A 10 -53.63 -7.22 -6.44
C ASN A 10 -54.17 -8.44 -5.64
N ASN A 11 -53.65 -8.60 -4.41
CA ASN A 11 -54.32 -8.35 -3.11
C ASN A 11 -53.50 -9.00 -1.97
N VAL A 12 -52.97 -8.23 -1.00
CA VAL A 12 -53.57 -7.92 0.31
C VAL A 12 -54.08 -9.17 1.03
N PHE A 13 -53.39 -9.60 2.10
CA PHE A 13 -54.01 -10.03 3.35
C PHE A 13 -53.04 -9.91 4.54
N ASN A 14 -53.49 -9.15 5.54
CA ASN A 14 -53.00 -9.12 6.92
C ASN A 14 -53.03 -10.52 7.54
N LEU A 15 -52.18 -10.74 8.56
CA LEU A 15 -52.57 -11.35 9.86
C LEU A 15 -51.37 -11.37 10.82
N SER A 16 -51.40 -10.47 11.80
CA SER A 16 -50.93 -10.76 13.17
C SER A 16 -52.13 -11.26 13.96
N PRO A 17 -51.92 -12.11 14.99
CA PRO A 17 -52.01 -11.56 16.35
C PRO A 17 -51.03 -12.20 17.37
N ASN A 18 -50.53 -11.35 18.27
CA ASN A 18 -50.05 -11.68 19.64
C ASN A 18 -51.19 -12.33 20.48
N PRO A 19 -51.03 -12.77 21.76
CA PRO A 19 -49.90 -12.67 22.70
C PRO A 19 -49.61 -13.95 23.53
N PHE A 20 -48.46 -14.06 24.19
CA PHE A 20 -48.42 -14.56 25.57
C PHE A 20 -47.33 -13.89 26.39
N ARG A 21 -47.74 -13.53 27.60
CA ARG A 21 -47.13 -12.67 28.60
C ARG A 21 -47.02 -13.52 29.86
N ASN A 22 -45.85 -13.65 30.48
CA ASN A 22 -45.66 -13.34 31.90
C ASN A 22 -44.24 -13.62 32.43
N ARG A 23 -43.73 -12.58 33.11
CA ARG A 23 -42.99 -12.56 34.39
C ARG A 23 -41.65 -13.29 34.44
N GLY A 24 -40.54 -12.69 34.88
CA GLY A 24 -40.32 -11.41 35.56
C GLY A 24 -39.18 -11.59 36.57
N LEU A 25 -38.23 -10.65 36.59
CA LEU A 25 -37.30 -10.26 37.68
C LEU A 25 -36.34 -9.24 37.03
N SER A 26 -36.60 -7.92 37.11
CA SER A 26 -36.00 -6.98 38.09
C SER A 26 -34.52 -7.25 38.36
N SER A 27 -33.58 -6.32 38.32
CA SER A 27 -33.49 -4.87 38.10
C SER A 27 -32.01 -4.56 38.36
N LEU A 28 -31.35 -3.70 37.59
CA LEU A 28 -30.28 -2.81 38.08
C LEU A 28 -29.86 -1.85 36.97
N ASN A 29 -30.26 -0.60 37.14
CA ASN A 29 -29.64 0.56 36.51
C ASN A 29 -28.31 0.84 37.21
N SER A 30 -27.29 1.22 36.45
CA SER A 30 -26.46 2.38 36.79
C SER A 30 -25.70 2.89 35.58
N ASN A 31 -25.95 4.17 35.27
CA ASN A 31 -25.04 5.02 34.50
C ASN A 31 -23.71 5.12 35.24
N GLY A 32 -22.60 5.10 34.51
CA GLY A 32 -21.27 5.36 35.07
C GLY A 32 -20.22 5.54 33.98
N PHE A 33 -20.00 6.79 33.59
CA PHE A 33 -18.81 7.23 32.86
C PHE A 33 -17.54 6.81 33.63
N CYS A 34 -16.59 6.16 32.95
CA CYS A 34 -15.24 5.96 33.49
C CYS A 34 -14.24 6.84 32.74
N PHE A 35 -13.81 7.91 33.40
CA PHE A 35 -12.61 8.68 33.08
C PHE A 35 -11.36 7.82 33.35
N PHE A 36 -10.46 7.73 32.38
CA PHE A 36 -9.11 7.24 32.58
C PHE A 36 -8.29 8.30 33.32
N GLY A 37 -7.89 7.99 34.55
CA GLY A 37 -6.91 8.76 35.34
C GLY A 37 -5.68 7.91 35.58
N SER A 38 -4.56 8.34 35.02
CA SER A 38 -3.22 7.79 35.24
C SER A 38 -2.71 8.06 36.66
N LYS A 39 -2.12 7.03 37.28
CA LYS A 39 -1.01 7.11 38.26
C LYS A 39 -0.59 5.70 38.69
N SER A 40 0.41 5.15 38.01
CA SER A 40 1.15 3.96 38.45
C SER A 40 2.00 4.32 39.67
N ARG A 41 1.69 3.73 40.84
CA ARG A 41 2.62 3.67 41.98
C ARG A 41 3.42 2.37 41.85
N ILE A 42 4.74 2.50 41.77
CA ILE A 42 5.70 1.39 41.83
C ILE A 42 5.57 0.73 43.22
N SER A 43 5.06 -0.50 43.28
CA SER A 43 5.08 -1.33 44.50
C SER A 43 6.27 -2.29 44.47
N ARG A 44 7.01 -2.38 45.58
CA ARG A 44 8.11 -3.34 45.75
C ARG A 44 7.61 -4.79 45.71
N PRO A 45 8.41 -5.76 45.24
CA PRO A 45 8.02 -7.17 45.19
C PRO A 45 7.71 -7.69 46.60
N SER A 46 6.59 -8.40 46.74
CA SER A 46 6.15 -8.98 48.01
C SER A 46 6.85 -10.32 48.25
N SER A 47 7.90 -10.32 49.07
CA SER A 47 8.54 -11.56 49.55
C SER A 47 7.71 -12.20 50.67
N LEU A 48 7.17 -13.39 50.45
CA LEU A 48 6.53 -14.20 51.50
C LEU A 48 7.58 -15.12 52.12
N LYS A 49 7.90 -14.89 53.40
CA LYS A 49 8.77 -15.80 54.17
C LYS A 49 7.90 -16.78 54.96
N ILE A 50 7.96 -18.06 54.59
CA ILE A 50 7.41 -19.15 55.39
C ILE A 50 8.56 -19.83 56.12
N VAL A 51 8.51 -19.85 57.44
CA VAL A 51 9.51 -20.52 58.29
C VAL A 51 9.00 -21.93 58.60
N VAL A 52 9.64 -22.94 58.03
CA VAL A 52 9.49 -24.34 58.43
C VAL A 52 10.73 -24.72 59.23
N SER A 53 10.56 -25.26 60.44
CA SER A 53 11.68 -25.54 61.34
C SER A 53 12.54 -26.69 60.83
N GLU A 54 13.85 -26.53 61.06
CA GLU A 54 14.96 -27.44 60.77
C GLU A 54 15.49 -27.46 59.31
N ARG A 55 16.53 -26.63 59.11
CA ARG A 55 17.61 -26.70 58.11
C ARG A 55 17.22 -26.79 56.62
N ARG A 56 16.68 -25.70 56.10
CA ARG A 56 17.10 -25.00 54.85
C ARG A 56 16.17 -23.79 54.68
N GLN A 57 16.71 -22.58 54.76
CA GLN A 57 15.96 -21.40 54.33
C GLN A 57 15.90 -21.44 52.80
N VAL A 58 14.72 -21.73 52.26
CA VAL A 58 14.43 -21.57 50.83
C VAL A 58 13.67 -20.26 50.70
N GLU A 59 14.32 -19.23 50.17
CA GLU A 59 13.68 -17.97 49.83
C GLU A 59 12.99 -18.15 48.48
N ILE A 60 11.67 -18.37 48.51
CA ILE A 60 10.85 -18.39 47.31
C ILE A 60 10.54 -16.93 46.97
N VAL A 61 11.34 -16.35 46.09
CA VAL A 61 11.05 -15.04 45.50
C VAL A 61 9.93 -15.23 44.49
N TYR A 62 8.73 -14.77 44.85
CA TYR A 62 7.59 -14.78 43.94
C TYR A 62 7.56 -13.46 43.17
N ASP A 63 8.04 -13.49 41.93
CA ASP A 63 7.94 -12.35 41.02
C ASP A 63 6.62 -12.40 40.25
N ALA A 64 5.62 -11.71 40.80
CA ALA A 64 4.30 -11.61 40.19
C ALA A 64 4.34 -10.86 38.85
N ASP A 65 5.23 -9.88 38.70
CA ASP A 65 5.33 -9.04 37.51
C ASP A 65 5.98 -9.83 36.37
N GLU A 66 7.04 -10.59 36.64
CA GLU A 66 7.65 -11.50 35.65
C GLU A 66 6.66 -12.56 35.17
N ARG A 67 5.84 -13.11 36.07
CA ARG A 67 4.82 -14.10 35.72
C ARG A 67 3.67 -13.48 34.92
N ILE A 68 3.23 -12.27 35.27
CA ILE A 68 2.21 -11.52 34.51
C ILE A 68 2.74 -11.17 33.12
N ASN A 69 3.99 -10.72 33.00
CA ASN A 69 4.61 -10.41 31.71
C ASN A 69 4.76 -11.67 30.84
N LYS A 70 5.24 -12.78 31.41
CA LYS A 70 5.28 -14.07 30.71
C LYS A 70 3.89 -14.54 30.28
N LEU A 71 2.87 -14.33 31.12
CA LEU A 71 1.50 -14.70 30.78
C LEU A 71 0.92 -13.77 29.71
N ALA A 72 1.24 -12.47 29.73
CA ALA A 72 0.88 -11.53 28.69
C ALA A 72 1.56 -11.89 27.36
N ASP A 73 2.83 -12.25 27.36
CA ASP A 73 3.57 -12.71 26.18
C ASP A 73 3.00 -14.02 25.61
N VAL A 74 2.55 -14.93 26.48
CA VAL A 74 1.88 -16.18 26.06
C VAL A 74 0.49 -15.89 25.51
N VAL A 75 -0.28 -15.01 26.16
CA VAL A 75 -1.61 -14.58 25.69
C VAL A 75 -1.51 -13.84 24.36
N ASP A 76 -0.50 -12.98 24.15
CA ASP A 76 -0.28 -12.30 22.87
C ASP A 76 0.20 -13.26 21.77
N LYS A 77 0.93 -14.33 22.12
CA LYS A 77 1.30 -15.41 21.19
C LYS A 77 0.14 -16.32 20.83
N GLU A 78 -0.81 -16.51 21.74
CA GLU A 78 -1.96 -17.41 21.55
C GLU A 78 -3.25 -16.66 21.15
N ALA A 79 -3.26 -15.33 21.23
CA ALA A 79 -4.40 -14.51 20.84
C ALA A 79 -4.52 -14.49 19.31
N PRO A 80 -5.71 -14.79 18.76
CA PRO A 80 -5.92 -14.69 17.33
C PRO A 80 -5.69 -13.25 16.88
N LEU A 81 -4.92 -13.07 15.79
CA LEU A 81 -4.68 -11.78 15.16
C LEU A 81 -6.04 -11.09 14.92
N SER A 82 -6.32 -10.05 15.69
CA SER A 82 -7.64 -9.38 15.66
C SER A 82 -7.63 -8.09 14.85
N ARG A 83 -6.45 -7.48 14.71
CA ARG A 83 -6.20 -6.25 13.95
C ARG A 83 -4.83 -6.29 13.30
N LEU A 84 -4.73 -5.66 12.14
CA LEU A 84 -3.49 -5.54 11.38
C LEU A 84 -3.47 -4.19 10.66
N THR A 85 -2.37 -3.45 10.74
CA THR A 85 -2.16 -2.22 9.97
C THR A 85 -0.99 -2.43 9.04
N LEU A 86 -1.19 -2.21 7.74
CA LEU A 86 -0.18 -2.44 6.71
C LEU A 86 0.00 -1.21 5.85
N PHE A 87 1.26 -0.95 5.50
CA PHE A 87 1.62 0.01 4.47
C PHE A 87 1.38 -0.59 3.08
N SER A 88 0.87 0.22 2.16
CA SER A 88 0.57 -0.19 0.79
C SER A 88 1.31 0.74 -0.16
N PRO A 89 2.56 0.39 -0.54
CA PRO A 89 3.45 1.30 -1.23
C PRO A 89 3.03 1.53 -2.68
N CYS A 90 3.53 2.59 -3.29
CA CYS A 90 3.42 2.83 -4.72
C CYS A 90 4.60 2.21 -5.48
N LYS A 91 4.48 2.25 -6.80
CA LYS A 91 5.57 1.95 -7.72
C LYS A 91 5.85 3.11 -8.66
N ILE A 92 7.02 3.10 -9.26
CA ILE A 92 7.32 3.84 -10.48
C ILE A 92 7.81 2.92 -11.59
N ASN A 93 7.67 3.37 -12.83
CA ASN A 93 8.28 2.75 -14.00
C ASN A 93 9.56 3.53 -14.32
N VAL A 94 10.74 3.02 -13.94
CA VAL A 94 12.01 3.69 -14.29
C VAL A 94 12.16 3.76 -15.80
N PHE A 95 11.78 2.69 -16.50
CA PHE A 95 11.43 2.72 -17.91
C PHE A 95 10.19 1.86 -18.17
N LEU A 96 9.46 2.15 -19.26
CA LEU A 96 8.36 1.36 -19.79
C LEU A 96 8.46 1.36 -21.31
N ARG A 97 8.66 0.17 -21.87
CA ARG A 97 8.88 -0.04 -23.29
C ARG A 97 7.80 -0.97 -23.85
N ILE A 98 7.27 -0.61 -25.01
CA ILE A 98 6.32 -1.44 -25.76
C ILE A 98 7.00 -1.80 -27.08
N THR A 99 7.36 -3.07 -27.23
CA THR A 99 8.24 -3.57 -28.28
C THR A 99 7.45 -4.23 -29.42
N SER A 100 7.58 -5.53 -29.66
CA SER A 100 7.00 -6.19 -30.84
C SER A 100 5.50 -6.46 -30.69
N LYS A 101 4.79 -6.44 -31.83
CA LYS A 101 3.47 -7.03 -31.95
C LYS A 101 3.61 -8.57 -32.01
N ARG A 102 3.01 -9.25 -31.05
CA ARG A 102 2.93 -10.70 -30.92
C ARG A 102 1.99 -11.29 -31.98
N GLU A 103 2.11 -12.60 -32.18
CA GLU A 103 1.21 -13.39 -33.02
C GLU A 103 -0.25 -13.35 -32.54
N ASP A 104 -0.47 -13.13 -31.24
CA ASP A 104 -1.80 -13.01 -30.62
C ASP A 104 -2.44 -11.61 -30.78
N GLY A 105 -1.77 -10.70 -31.50
CA GLY A 105 -2.26 -9.36 -31.81
C GLY A 105 -1.94 -8.29 -30.76
N TYR A 106 -1.36 -8.67 -29.61
CA TYR A 106 -0.96 -7.75 -28.54
C TYR A 106 0.52 -7.33 -28.67
N HIS A 107 0.92 -6.27 -27.98
CA HIS A 107 2.33 -5.87 -27.93
C HIS A 107 3.05 -6.47 -26.72
N ASP A 108 4.32 -6.81 -26.86
CA ASP A 108 5.18 -7.11 -25.73
C ASP A 108 5.50 -5.83 -24.97
N LEU A 109 5.40 -5.89 -23.64
CA LEU A 109 5.75 -4.81 -22.73
C LEU A 109 6.93 -5.25 -21.87
N ALA A 110 7.89 -4.36 -21.67
CA ALA A 110 9.03 -4.55 -20.77
C ALA A 110 9.24 -3.28 -19.95
N SER A 111 9.41 -3.42 -18.64
CA SER A 111 9.53 -2.28 -17.74
C SER A 111 10.35 -2.63 -16.50
N LEU A 112 11.17 -1.70 -16.04
CA LEU A 112 11.76 -1.76 -14.71
C LEU A 112 10.81 -1.08 -13.73
N PHE A 113 10.16 -1.87 -12.89
CA PHE A 113 9.35 -1.37 -11.80
C PHE A 113 10.20 -1.25 -10.54
N HIS A 114 9.96 -0.18 -9.78
CA HIS A 114 10.54 -0.05 -8.45
C HIS A 114 9.49 0.46 -7.46
N VAL A 115 9.40 -0.18 -6.30
CA VAL A 115 8.58 0.27 -5.17
C VAL A 115 9.18 1.54 -4.57
N ILE A 116 8.32 2.45 -4.15
CA ILE A 116 8.71 3.74 -3.58
C ILE A 116 8.05 4.00 -2.22
N SER A 117 8.60 4.96 -1.47
CA SER A 117 8.18 5.31 -0.12
C SER A 117 6.85 6.02 0.03
N LEU A 118 6.24 6.47 -1.07
CA LEU A 118 4.86 6.96 -1.05
C LEU A 118 3.91 5.76 -1.07
N GLY A 119 2.89 5.75 -0.20
CA GLY A 119 1.88 4.70 -0.18
C GLY A 119 0.65 5.05 0.66
N ASP A 120 -0.36 4.19 0.60
CA ASP A 120 -1.53 4.25 1.46
C ASP A 120 -1.32 3.42 2.73
N VAL A 121 -2.24 3.53 3.69
CA VAL A 121 -2.26 2.65 4.87
C VAL A 121 -3.60 1.94 4.95
N LEU A 122 -3.57 0.60 5.07
CA LEU A 122 -4.77 -0.20 5.27
C LEU A 122 -4.81 -0.75 6.70
N LYS A 123 -5.95 -0.53 7.36
CA LYS A 123 -6.24 -1.05 8.69
C LYS A 123 -7.31 -2.13 8.55
N PHE A 124 -6.98 -3.34 8.97
CA PHE A 124 -7.85 -4.50 8.95
C PHE A 124 -8.23 -4.90 10.37
N SER A 125 -9.46 -5.37 10.53
CA SER A 125 -9.91 -6.08 11.72
C SER A 125 -10.90 -7.17 11.33
N LEU A 126 -10.97 -8.24 12.11
CA LEU A 126 -11.97 -9.28 11.88
C LEU A 126 -13.37 -8.70 12.04
N SER A 127 -14.20 -8.92 11.04
CA SER A 127 -15.61 -8.56 11.10
C SER A 127 -16.38 -9.62 11.88
N PRO A 128 -17.30 -9.24 12.78
CA PRO A 128 -18.28 -10.17 13.33
C PRO A 128 -19.31 -10.63 12.28
N SER A 129 -19.38 -9.96 11.12
CA SER A 129 -20.23 -10.36 10.01
C SER A 129 -19.66 -11.58 9.27
N THR A 130 -20.53 -12.51 8.89
CA THR A 130 -20.16 -13.70 8.10
C THR A 130 -20.62 -13.62 6.64
N LYS A 131 -20.98 -12.42 6.17
CA LYS A 131 -21.63 -12.24 4.86
C LYS A 131 -20.92 -11.30 3.90
N LYS A 132 -20.24 -10.27 4.41
CA LYS A 132 -19.57 -9.27 3.57
C LYS A 132 -18.48 -8.53 4.33
N ASP A 133 -17.46 -8.10 3.59
CA ASP A 133 -16.48 -7.14 4.07
C ASP A 133 -17.11 -5.73 4.17
N SER A 134 -16.57 -4.89 5.05
CA SER A 134 -16.93 -3.48 5.13
C SER A 134 -15.71 -2.62 4.89
N LEU A 135 -15.73 -1.83 3.81
CA LEU A 135 -14.64 -0.92 3.47
C LEU A 135 -15.06 0.53 3.73
N SER A 136 -14.16 1.30 4.33
CA SER A 136 -14.25 2.74 4.51
C SER A 136 -12.96 3.41 4.06
N THR A 137 -13.01 4.71 3.72
CA THR A 137 -11.82 5.49 3.36
C THR A 137 -12.01 6.97 3.69
N ASN A 138 -10.90 7.69 3.85
CA ASN A 138 -10.87 9.16 3.99
C ASN A 138 -10.96 9.91 2.65
N ALA A 139 -10.79 9.22 1.51
CA ALA A 139 -10.86 9.85 0.19
C ALA A 139 -12.25 9.73 -0.45
N SER A 140 -12.75 10.83 -1.00
CA SER A 140 -13.97 10.83 -1.80
C SER A 140 -13.73 10.16 -3.17
N GLY A 141 -14.78 9.57 -3.74
CA GLY A 141 -14.73 8.98 -5.09
C GLY A 141 -14.09 7.60 -5.20
N VAL A 142 -13.50 7.06 -4.12
CA VAL A 142 -13.04 5.67 -4.07
C VAL A 142 -14.27 4.74 -3.88
N PRO A 143 -14.52 3.78 -4.79
CA PRO A 143 -15.63 2.83 -4.61
C PRO A 143 -15.47 2.04 -3.30
N LEU A 144 -16.56 1.82 -2.57
CA LEU A 144 -16.57 1.01 -1.33
C LEU A 144 -17.22 -0.37 -1.52
N ASP A 145 -17.57 -0.70 -2.77
CA ASP A 145 -18.28 -1.92 -3.18
C ASP A 145 -17.36 -2.88 -3.97
N ASP A 146 -17.94 -3.88 -4.63
CA ASP A 146 -17.22 -4.90 -5.41
C ASP A 146 -16.41 -4.35 -6.60
N ARG A 147 -16.56 -3.06 -6.92
CA ARG A 147 -15.68 -2.39 -7.90
C ARG A 147 -14.29 -2.13 -7.32
N ASN A 148 -14.15 -2.03 -5.99
CA ASN A 148 -12.87 -1.79 -5.33
C ASN A 148 -11.97 -3.03 -5.38
N LEU A 149 -10.70 -2.85 -5.76
CA LEU A 149 -9.74 -3.95 -5.89
C LEU A 149 -9.42 -4.64 -4.54
N ILE A 150 -9.54 -3.94 -3.40
CA ILE A 150 -9.43 -4.54 -2.06
C ILE A 150 -10.54 -5.60 -1.88
N ILE A 151 -11.78 -5.26 -2.19
CA ILE A 151 -12.92 -6.18 -2.05
C ILE A 151 -12.76 -7.36 -3.02
N LYS A 152 -12.33 -7.10 -4.26
CA LYS A 152 -12.04 -8.18 -5.23
C LYS A 152 -10.93 -9.11 -4.74
N ALA A 153 -9.87 -8.57 -4.13
CA ALA A 153 -8.78 -9.36 -3.55
C ALA A 153 -9.28 -10.29 -2.44
N LEU A 154 -10.05 -9.76 -1.48
CA LEU A 154 -10.61 -10.55 -0.38
C LEU A 154 -11.59 -11.62 -0.87
N ASN A 155 -12.44 -11.28 -1.84
CA ASN A 155 -13.32 -12.24 -2.50
C ASN A 155 -12.54 -13.37 -3.20
N LEU A 156 -11.48 -13.03 -3.94
CA LEU A 156 -10.63 -14.01 -4.61
C LEU A 156 -9.92 -14.92 -3.61
N TYR A 157 -9.32 -14.35 -2.55
CA TYR A 157 -8.66 -15.11 -1.49
C TYR A 157 -9.62 -16.13 -0.87
N ARG A 158 -10.83 -15.70 -0.48
CA ARG A 158 -11.86 -16.62 0.04
C ARG A 158 -12.24 -17.70 -0.95
N LYS A 159 -12.43 -17.35 -2.23
CA LYS A 159 -12.75 -18.31 -3.29
C LYS A 159 -11.67 -19.39 -3.45
N LYS A 160 -10.40 -19.02 -3.35
CA LYS A 160 -9.26 -19.94 -3.51
C LYS A 160 -9.00 -20.81 -2.28
N THR A 161 -9.26 -20.29 -1.09
CA THR A 161 -8.92 -20.95 0.19
C THR A 161 -10.10 -21.63 0.89
N GLY A 162 -11.33 -21.30 0.52
CA GLY A 162 -12.54 -21.75 1.23
C GLY A 162 -12.75 -21.09 2.59
N THR A 163 -11.96 -20.06 2.93
CA THR A 163 -12.09 -19.33 4.19
C THR A 163 -13.38 -18.53 4.25
N ASN A 164 -13.95 -18.38 5.46
CA ASN A 164 -15.18 -17.64 5.72
C ASN A 164 -14.97 -16.40 6.62
N LYS A 165 -13.72 -15.92 6.71
CA LYS A 165 -13.37 -14.70 7.45
C LYS A 165 -13.68 -13.48 6.59
N TYR A 166 -14.33 -12.49 7.21
CA TYR A 166 -14.61 -11.19 6.62
C TYR A 166 -13.96 -10.10 7.47
N PHE A 167 -13.75 -8.95 6.86
CA PHE A 167 -12.96 -7.89 7.44
C PHE A 167 -13.73 -6.57 7.48
N TRP A 168 -13.45 -5.80 8.52
CA TRP A 168 -13.62 -4.35 8.47
C TRP A 168 -12.29 -3.73 8.06
N ILE A 169 -12.32 -2.95 6.98
CA ILE A 169 -11.17 -2.33 6.38
C ILE A 169 -11.34 -0.81 6.40
N HIS A 170 -10.31 -0.11 6.83
CA HIS A 170 -10.19 1.33 6.61
C HIS A 170 -8.96 1.61 5.75
N LEU A 171 -9.17 2.26 4.61
CA LEU A 171 -8.13 2.72 3.70
C LEU A 171 -7.86 4.21 3.96
N ASP A 172 -6.70 4.50 4.53
CA ASP A 172 -6.15 5.84 4.59
C ASP A 172 -5.39 6.12 3.28
N LYS A 173 -6.08 6.78 2.36
CA LYS A 173 -5.66 7.02 0.99
C LYS A 173 -4.85 8.31 0.90
N LYS A 174 -3.53 8.19 0.81
CA LYS A 174 -2.61 9.31 0.57
C LYS A 174 -2.32 9.47 -0.93
N VAL A 175 -2.31 8.36 -1.66
CA VAL A 175 -1.94 8.31 -3.07
C VAL A 175 -3.12 8.77 -3.92
N PRO A 176 -2.97 9.80 -4.75
CA PRO A 176 -4.05 10.26 -5.63
C PRO A 176 -4.49 9.18 -6.62
N THR A 177 -5.79 9.12 -6.90
CA THR A 177 -6.34 8.20 -7.92
C THR A 177 -5.85 8.59 -9.32
N GLY A 178 -5.67 7.61 -10.21
CA GLY A 178 -5.22 7.85 -11.59
C GLY A 178 -3.83 8.50 -11.72
N ALA A 179 -2.93 8.25 -10.76
CA ALA A 179 -1.57 8.81 -10.77
C ALA A 179 -0.56 8.03 -11.63
N GLY A 180 -0.89 6.81 -12.08
CA GLY A 180 0.08 5.93 -12.75
C GLY A 180 1.04 5.21 -11.79
N LEU A 181 0.86 5.42 -10.48
CA LEU A 181 1.72 4.91 -9.40
C LEU A 181 1.31 3.53 -8.85
N GLY A 182 0.29 2.89 -9.41
CA GLY A 182 -0.15 1.55 -9.00
C GLY A 182 -0.82 1.45 -7.62
N GLY A 183 -1.23 2.57 -7.00
CA GLY A 183 -1.78 2.56 -5.63
C GLY A 183 -2.95 1.59 -5.41
N GLY A 184 -3.94 1.55 -6.32
CA GLY A 184 -5.05 0.60 -6.21
C GLY A 184 -4.63 -0.87 -6.33
N SER A 185 -3.64 -1.16 -7.19
CA SER A 185 -3.05 -2.49 -7.34
C SER A 185 -2.29 -2.90 -6.08
N SER A 186 -1.54 -1.97 -5.48
CA SER A 186 -0.88 -2.17 -4.20
C SER A 186 -1.88 -2.47 -3.09
N ASN A 187 -2.98 -1.71 -3.01
CA ASN A 187 -4.00 -1.94 -1.98
C ASN A 187 -4.61 -3.35 -2.09
N ALA A 188 -4.78 -3.86 -3.31
CA ALA A 188 -5.24 -5.23 -3.55
C ALA A 188 -4.22 -6.29 -3.12
N ALA A 189 -2.94 -6.09 -3.43
CA ALA A 189 -1.87 -6.98 -2.98
C ALA A 189 -1.75 -6.99 -1.45
N THR A 190 -1.80 -5.82 -0.82
CA THR A 190 -1.83 -5.67 0.64
C THR A 190 -3.04 -6.37 1.26
N ALA A 191 -4.20 -6.35 0.61
CA ALA A 191 -5.39 -7.06 1.08
C ALA A 191 -5.27 -8.59 0.99
N LEU A 192 -4.69 -9.12 -0.10
CA LEU A 192 -4.35 -10.55 -0.21
C LEU A 192 -3.37 -10.97 0.89
N TRP A 193 -2.32 -10.17 1.10
CA TRP A 193 -1.35 -10.39 2.16
C TRP A 193 -2.01 -10.41 3.54
N ALA A 194 -2.79 -9.39 3.87
CA ALA A 194 -3.52 -9.28 5.14
C ALA A 194 -4.43 -10.50 5.36
N ALA A 195 -5.24 -10.86 4.37
CA ALA A 195 -6.12 -12.01 4.47
C ALA A 195 -5.35 -13.30 4.76
N ASN A 196 -4.17 -13.47 4.18
CA ASN A 196 -3.30 -14.61 4.47
C ASN A 196 -2.75 -14.59 5.90
N GLN A 197 -2.33 -13.43 6.40
CA GLN A 197 -1.88 -13.27 7.80
C GLN A 197 -2.99 -13.63 8.80
N PHE A 198 -4.23 -13.20 8.55
CA PHE A 198 -5.38 -13.57 9.39
C PHE A 198 -5.76 -15.05 9.31
N ASN A 199 -5.22 -15.81 8.36
CA ASN A 199 -5.42 -17.24 8.19
C ASN A 199 -4.13 -18.02 8.40
N ASP A 200 -3.26 -17.53 9.30
CA ASP A 200 -2.05 -18.23 9.75
C ASP A 200 -1.12 -18.62 8.59
N CYS A 201 -1.05 -17.75 7.57
CA CYS A 201 -0.25 -17.94 6.36
C CYS A 201 -0.58 -19.25 5.63
N LEU A 202 -1.88 -19.56 5.51
CA LEU A 202 -2.40 -20.78 4.87
C LEU A 202 -1.79 -21.08 3.49
N VAL A 203 -1.46 -20.04 2.71
CA VAL A 203 -0.82 -20.17 1.40
C VAL A 203 0.50 -19.44 1.32
N THR A 204 1.33 -19.86 0.38
CA THR A 204 2.65 -19.27 0.14
C THR A 204 2.54 -17.90 -0.54
N GLU A 205 3.57 -17.07 -0.36
CA GLU A 205 3.66 -15.78 -1.04
C GLU A 205 3.63 -15.91 -2.57
N LYS A 206 4.23 -16.98 -3.10
CA LYS A 206 4.21 -17.29 -4.54
C LYS A 206 2.79 -17.53 -5.04
N GLU A 207 1.97 -18.29 -4.31
CA GLU A 207 0.57 -18.51 -4.66
C GLU A 207 -0.23 -17.21 -4.62
N LEU A 208 0.00 -16.35 -3.63
CA LEU A 208 -0.61 -15.02 -3.58
C LEU A 208 -0.25 -14.18 -4.80
N GLN A 209 1.03 -14.17 -5.18
CA GLN A 209 1.52 -13.47 -6.36
C GLN A 209 0.85 -14.00 -7.64
N GLU A 210 0.77 -15.31 -7.81
CA GLU A 210 0.11 -15.94 -8.95
C GLU A 210 -1.37 -15.55 -9.04
N TRP A 211 -2.13 -15.68 -7.95
CA TRP A 211 -3.56 -15.33 -7.92
C TRP A 211 -3.81 -13.85 -8.17
N SER A 212 -2.90 -13.00 -7.71
CA SER A 212 -3.06 -11.55 -7.82
C SER A 212 -3.13 -11.06 -9.26
N SER A 213 -2.61 -11.82 -10.22
CA SER A 213 -2.73 -11.57 -11.66
C SER A 213 -4.17 -11.57 -12.16
N GLU A 214 -5.10 -12.27 -11.48
CA GLU A 214 -6.53 -12.26 -11.80
C GLU A 214 -7.22 -10.93 -11.44
N ILE A 215 -6.59 -10.13 -10.57
CA ILE A 215 -7.13 -8.85 -10.09
C ILE A 215 -6.67 -7.69 -10.97
N GLY A 216 -5.38 -7.69 -11.34
CA GLY A 216 -4.79 -6.68 -12.21
C GLY A 216 -3.32 -6.93 -12.51
N SER A 217 -2.83 -6.35 -13.61
CA SER A 217 -1.47 -6.55 -14.13
C SER A 217 -0.35 -6.17 -13.18
N ASP A 218 -0.55 -5.09 -12.42
CA ASP A 218 0.47 -4.52 -11.57
C ASP A 218 0.42 -5.12 -10.16
N VAL A 219 -0.62 -5.89 -9.82
CA VAL A 219 -0.78 -6.47 -8.48
C VAL A 219 0.34 -7.47 -8.14
N PRO A 220 0.75 -8.39 -9.05
CA PRO A 220 1.84 -9.33 -8.79
C PRO A 220 3.18 -8.66 -8.46
N PHE A 221 3.43 -7.46 -8.99
CA PHE A 221 4.68 -6.73 -8.74
C PHE A 221 4.83 -6.37 -7.25
N PHE A 222 3.75 -6.10 -6.53
CA PHE A 222 3.84 -5.77 -5.10
C PHE A 222 4.20 -6.98 -4.22
N PHE A 223 4.27 -8.19 -4.80
CA PHE A 223 4.88 -9.35 -4.16
C PHE A 223 6.39 -9.53 -4.51
N SER A 224 7.00 -8.59 -5.23
CA SER A 224 8.47 -8.53 -5.42
C SER A 224 9.20 -8.11 -4.15
N GLN A 225 10.54 -8.14 -4.20
CA GLN A 225 11.44 -7.60 -3.17
C GLN A 225 11.71 -6.09 -3.31
N GLY A 226 11.11 -5.40 -4.28
CA GLY A 226 11.15 -3.94 -4.42
C GLY A 226 11.53 -3.46 -5.80
N ALA A 227 12.48 -4.14 -6.45
CA ALA A 227 12.88 -3.89 -7.83
C ALA A 227 12.62 -5.14 -8.67
N ALA A 228 11.95 -4.98 -9.81
CA ALA A 228 11.71 -6.09 -10.71
C ALA A 228 11.74 -5.67 -12.17
N TYR A 229 12.32 -6.55 -12.99
CA TYR A 229 12.13 -6.49 -14.43
C TYR A 229 10.83 -7.21 -14.78
N CYS A 230 9.88 -6.42 -15.28
CA CYS A 230 8.52 -6.84 -15.56
C CYS A 230 8.33 -6.97 -17.07
N THR A 231 7.85 -8.12 -17.53
CA THR A 231 7.48 -8.34 -18.93
C THR A 231 6.03 -8.78 -19.05
N GLY A 232 5.35 -8.44 -20.15
CA GLY A 232 3.94 -8.76 -20.28
C GLY A 232 3.29 -8.33 -21.59
N ARG A 233 1.97 -8.21 -21.57
CA ARG A 233 1.15 -7.79 -22.72
C ARG A 233 0.73 -6.32 -22.58
N GLY A 234 0.92 -5.50 -23.60
CA GLY A 234 0.79 -4.04 -23.57
C GLY A 234 -0.51 -3.43 -24.14
N GLU A 235 -1.69 -4.07 -24.04
CA GLU A 235 -2.97 -3.44 -24.41
C GLU A 235 -4.11 -3.72 -23.39
N VAL A 236 -5.32 -3.18 -23.64
CA VAL A 236 -6.49 -3.13 -22.74
C VAL A 236 -6.67 -4.42 -21.94
N GLY A 237 -6.47 -4.30 -20.61
CA GLY A 237 -6.42 -5.44 -19.71
C GLY A 237 -5.09 -6.16 -19.84
N LEU A 238 -3.99 -5.52 -19.40
CA LEU A 238 -2.68 -6.18 -19.29
C LEU A 238 -2.86 -7.51 -18.54
N TYR A 239 -2.85 -8.61 -19.26
CA TYR A 239 -2.87 -9.94 -18.66
C TYR A 239 -1.46 -10.50 -18.78
N LEU A 240 -0.90 -10.84 -17.62
CA LEU A 240 0.43 -11.41 -17.37
C LEU A 240 1.55 -10.36 -17.32
N THR A 241 1.90 -9.97 -16.10
CA THR A 241 3.22 -9.43 -15.81
C THR A 241 4.05 -10.58 -15.25
N VAL A 242 4.99 -11.10 -16.03
CA VAL A 242 6.07 -11.92 -15.48
C VAL A 242 6.95 -10.97 -14.67
N VAL A 243 6.97 -11.16 -13.36
CA VAL A 243 7.77 -10.39 -12.43
C VAL A 243 9.06 -11.14 -12.18
N GLN A 244 10.18 -10.60 -12.64
CA GLN A 244 11.50 -11.12 -12.32
C GLN A 244 12.14 -10.20 -11.29
N ASP A 245 12.24 -10.66 -10.05
CA ASP A 245 12.97 -9.96 -8.99
C ASP A 245 14.42 -9.74 -9.42
N ILE A 246 14.91 -8.53 -9.17
CA ILE A 246 16.31 -8.16 -9.36
C ILE A 246 16.81 -7.45 -8.09
N LEU A 247 18.12 -7.47 -7.88
CA LEU A 247 18.72 -6.59 -6.89
C LEU A 247 18.44 -5.13 -7.29
N PRO A 248 18.26 -4.21 -6.32
CA PRO A 248 18.09 -2.80 -6.61
C PRO A 248 19.23 -2.33 -7.52
N PRO A 249 18.93 -1.88 -8.76
CA PRO A 249 19.97 -1.54 -9.72
C PRO A 249 20.62 -0.19 -9.38
N VAL A 250 20.07 0.54 -8.39
CA VAL A 250 20.55 1.83 -7.91
C VAL A 250 20.43 1.94 -6.38
N PRO A 251 21.19 2.83 -5.73
CA PRO A 251 21.06 3.10 -4.29
C PRO A 251 19.64 3.51 -3.89
N LEU A 252 19.19 3.02 -2.73
CA LEU A 252 17.82 3.27 -2.25
C LEU A 252 17.59 4.72 -1.78
N ASN A 253 18.67 5.43 -1.44
CA ASN A 253 18.66 6.79 -0.90
C ASN A 253 18.72 7.88 -1.98
N ILE A 254 18.53 7.54 -3.26
CA ILE A 254 18.38 8.55 -4.32
C ILE A 254 17.06 9.28 -4.09
N PRO A 255 17.10 10.60 -3.81
CA PRO A 255 15.88 11.35 -3.58
C PRO A 255 15.13 11.55 -4.89
N MET A 256 13.80 11.57 -4.81
CA MET A 256 12.96 11.95 -5.93
C MET A 256 11.74 12.73 -5.48
N VAL A 257 11.17 13.48 -6.40
CA VAL A 257 9.93 14.22 -6.22
C VAL A 257 8.86 13.73 -7.20
N LEU A 258 7.67 13.50 -6.68
CA LEU A 258 6.48 13.13 -7.45
C LEU A 258 5.61 14.36 -7.62
N ILE A 259 5.34 14.72 -8.86
CA ILE A 259 4.57 15.91 -9.24
C ILE A 259 3.37 15.44 -10.05
N LYS A 260 2.18 15.45 -9.43
CA LYS A 260 0.95 14.97 -10.07
C LYS A 260 -0.08 16.09 -10.18
N PRO A 261 -0.44 16.52 -11.40
CA PRO A 261 -1.53 17.47 -11.57
C PRO A 261 -2.88 16.85 -11.19
N PRO A 262 -3.90 17.67 -10.89
CA PRO A 262 -5.21 17.16 -10.46
C PRO A 262 -5.89 16.28 -11.52
N GLU A 263 -5.62 16.54 -12.81
CA GLU A 263 -6.16 15.74 -13.91
C GLU A 263 -5.53 14.34 -13.96
N ALA A 264 -6.39 13.33 -14.14
CA ALA A 264 -5.96 11.95 -14.37
C ALA A 264 -5.90 11.64 -15.87
N CYS A 265 -4.91 10.85 -16.28
CA CYS A 265 -4.90 10.24 -17.61
C CYS A 265 -5.61 8.88 -17.55
N SER A 266 -6.66 8.72 -18.35
CA SER A 266 -7.31 7.41 -18.51
C SER A 266 -6.34 6.47 -19.23
N THR A 267 -5.91 5.40 -18.53
CA THR A 267 -5.03 4.37 -19.09
C THR A 267 -5.58 3.83 -20.40
N ALA A 268 -6.88 3.56 -20.49
CA ALA A 268 -7.52 3.09 -21.72
C ALA A 268 -7.39 4.09 -22.88
N GLU A 269 -7.56 5.39 -22.63
CA GLU A 269 -7.45 6.43 -23.67
C GLU A 269 -6.00 6.67 -24.12
N VAL A 270 -5.04 6.48 -23.21
CA VAL A 270 -3.60 6.52 -23.54
C VAL A 270 -3.23 5.35 -24.45
N TYR A 271 -3.60 4.13 -24.07
CA TYR A 271 -3.37 2.94 -24.91
C TYR A 271 -4.08 3.03 -26.25
N LYS A 272 -5.28 3.62 -26.32
CA LYS A 272 -6.00 3.82 -27.58
C LYS A 272 -5.27 4.75 -28.57
N ARG A 273 -4.49 5.70 -28.05
CA ARG A 273 -3.65 6.62 -28.86
C ARG A 273 -2.24 6.10 -29.07
N PHE A 274 -1.87 4.98 -28.46
CA PHE A 274 -0.55 4.40 -28.60
C PHE A 274 -0.26 4.02 -30.05
N ARG A 275 0.97 4.30 -30.49
CA ARG A 275 1.44 4.13 -31.86
C ARG A 275 2.83 3.54 -31.82
N LEU A 276 2.95 2.27 -32.21
CA LEU A 276 4.22 1.55 -32.15
C LEU A 276 5.31 2.18 -33.03
N ASP A 277 4.93 2.77 -34.16
CA ASP A 277 5.84 3.47 -35.07
C ASP A 277 6.48 4.74 -34.47
N LYS A 278 5.99 5.19 -33.31
CA LYS A 278 6.50 6.37 -32.59
C LYS A 278 7.25 6.02 -31.30
N THR A 279 7.47 4.74 -31.00
CA THR A 279 8.24 4.36 -29.80
C THR A 279 9.74 4.49 -30.04
N SER A 280 10.51 4.58 -28.95
CA SER A 280 11.98 4.49 -29.07
C SER A 280 12.39 3.11 -29.61
N ASN A 281 13.61 2.97 -30.11
CA ASN A 281 14.21 1.69 -30.54
C ASN A 281 15.13 1.06 -29.47
N SER A 282 15.22 1.65 -28.28
CA SER A 282 16.08 1.17 -27.20
C SER A 282 15.67 -0.23 -26.72
N ASP A 283 16.63 -1.14 -26.64
CA ASP A 283 16.43 -2.48 -26.08
C ASP A 283 16.25 -2.38 -24.54
N PRO A 284 15.12 -2.87 -23.98
CA PRO A 284 14.88 -2.87 -22.54
C PRO A 284 16.00 -3.49 -21.68
N LEU A 285 16.66 -4.54 -22.18
CA LEU A 285 17.77 -5.18 -21.44
C LEU A 285 19.02 -4.31 -21.41
N GLN A 286 19.29 -3.57 -22.49
CA GLN A 286 20.37 -2.58 -22.51
C GLN A 286 20.08 -1.40 -21.59
N LEU A 287 18.82 -0.94 -21.52
CA LEU A 287 18.40 0.09 -20.56
C LEU A 287 18.65 -0.38 -19.13
N LEU A 288 18.24 -1.61 -18.80
CA LEU A 288 18.46 -2.19 -17.48
C LEU A 288 19.96 -2.29 -17.15
N HIS A 289 20.78 -2.75 -18.09
CA HIS A 289 22.23 -2.83 -17.90
C HIS A 289 22.86 -1.47 -17.62
N LYS A 290 22.49 -0.43 -18.40
CA LYS A 290 22.97 0.93 -18.20
C LYS A 290 22.57 1.50 -16.84
N ILE A 291 21.33 1.26 -16.40
CA ILE A 291 20.87 1.71 -15.07
C ILE A 291 21.73 1.09 -13.97
N SER A 292 22.02 -0.22 -14.09
CA SER A 292 22.86 -0.93 -13.13
C SER A 292 24.33 -0.52 -13.16
N SER A 293 24.87 -0.07 -14.30
CA SER A 293 26.27 0.32 -14.42
C SER A 293 26.53 1.80 -14.15
N ASP A 294 25.66 2.66 -14.67
CA ASP A 294 25.89 4.11 -14.76
C ASP A 294 24.91 4.91 -13.89
N GLY A 295 23.88 4.25 -13.34
CA GLY A 295 22.82 4.88 -12.55
C GLY A 295 21.64 5.38 -13.38
N ILE A 296 20.74 6.12 -12.74
CA ILE A 296 19.59 6.73 -13.42
C ILE A 296 20.02 8.00 -14.13
N SER A 297 19.65 8.10 -15.41
CA SER A 297 19.85 9.27 -16.26
C SER A 297 18.66 9.46 -17.21
N GLN A 298 18.56 10.65 -17.81
CA GLN A 298 17.46 10.97 -18.72
C GLN A 298 17.34 10.02 -19.93
N ASP A 299 18.45 9.46 -20.44
CA ASP A 299 18.44 8.58 -21.62
C ASP A 299 17.97 7.16 -21.33
N VAL A 300 18.02 6.72 -20.07
CA VAL A 300 17.52 5.40 -19.66
C VAL A 300 16.06 5.45 -19.16
N CYS A 301 15.61 6.61 -18.69
CA CYS A 301 14.23 6.83 -18.23
C CYS A 301 13.25 7.06 -19.37
N ILE A 302 12.97 5.99 -20.13
CA ILE A 302 12.08 6.02 -21.30
C ILE A 302 10.72 5.45 -20.93
N ASN A 303 9.63 6.17 -21.25
CA ASN A 303 8.28 5.65 -21.16
C ASN A 303 7.53 5.87 -22.47
N ASP A 304 7.27 4.80 -23.21
CA ASP A 304 6.60 4.82 -24.51
C ASP A 304 5.13 5.31 -24.45
N LEU A 305 4.55 5.37 -23.25
CA LEU A 305 3.22 5.92 -23.03
C LEU A 305 3.22 7.45 -22.83
N GLU A 306 4.38 8.09 -22.74
CA GLU A 306 4.45 9.56 -22.58
C GLU A 306 3.82 10.30 -23.75
N LEU A 307 4.23 9.95 -24.97
CA LEU A 307 3.73 10.63 -26.16
C LEU A 307 2.20 10.53 -26.29
N PRO A 308 1.57 9.34 -26.22
CA PRO A 308 0.11 9.27 -26.24
C PRO A 308 -0.53 9.93 -25.01
N ALA A 309 0.08 9.89 -23.82
CA ALA A 309 -0.44 10.61 -22.65
C ALA A 309 -0.43 12.12 -22.86
N PHE A 310 0.58 12.66 -23.53
CA PHE A 310 0.65 14.08 -23.91
C PHE A 310 -0.36 14.46 -25.00
N GLU A 311 -0.77 13.52 -25.85
CA GLU A 311 -1.87 13.71 -26.80
C GLU A 311 -3.23 13.71 -26.08
N VAL A 312 -3.41 12.88 -25.03
CA VAL A 312 -4.63 12.89 -24.18
C VAL A 312 -4.69 14.15 -23.32
N LEU A 313 -3.59 14.52 -22.69
CA LEU A 313 -3.49 15.61 -21.71
C LEU A 313 -2.33 16.55 -22.08
N PRO A 314 -2.51 17.50 -23.01
CA PRO A 314 -1.45 18.41 -23.43
C PRO A 314 -0.87 19.29 -22.32
N SER A 315 -1.63 19.56 -21.24
CA SER A 315 -1.13 20.27 -20.05
C SER A 315 -0.02 19.49 -19.35
N LEU A 316 -0.06 18.16 -19.36
CA LEU A 316 0.98 17.31 -18.77
C LEU A 316 2.32 17.45 -19.50
N LYS A 317 2.29 17.57 -20.84
CA LYS A 317 3.49 17.85 -21.64
C LYS A 317 4.10 19.20 -21.26
N ARG A 318 3.27 20.24 -21.15
CA ARG A 318 3.71 21.59 -20.74
C ARG A 318 4.32 21.57 -19.35
N LEU A 319 3.69 20.86 -18.41
CA LEU A 319 4.21 20.67 -17.06
C LEU A 319 5.59 20.01 -17.07
N LYS A 320 5.76 18.86 -17.75
CA LYS A 320 7.08 18.20 -17.86
C LYS A 320 8.14 19.11 -18.46
N GLN A 321 7.83 19.83 -19.54
CA GLN A 321 8.76 20.76 -20.18
C GLN A 321 9.17 21.91 -19.24
N ARG A 322 8.21 22.44 -18.48
CA ARG A 322 8.47 23.52 -17.52
C ARG A 322 9.29 23.04 -16.33
N ILE A 323 9.06 21.81 -15.84
CA ILE A 323 9.89 21.16 -14.82
C ILE A 323 11.35 21.07 -15.29
N ILE A 324 11.57 20.54 -16.51
CA ILE A 324 12.92 20.40 -17.08
C ILE A 324 13.60 21.76 -17.23
N ALA A 325 12.89 22.77 -17.73
CA ALA A 325 13.44 24.11 -17.93
C ALA A 325 13.78 24.81 -16.59
N ALA A 326 12.96 24.60 -15.57
CA ALA A 326 13.11 25.26 -14.26
C ALA A 326 14.10 24.54 -13.33
N SER A 327 14.30 23.22 -13.47
CA SER A 327 15.19 22.44 -12.60
C SER A 327 16.67 22.80 -12.77
N ARG A 328 17.08 23.42 -13.90
CA ARG A 328 18.47 23.85 -14.17
C ARG A 328 19.53 22.76 -13.89
N GLY A 329 19.19 21.49 -14.14
CA GLY A 329 20.08 20.36 -13.92
C GLY A 329 20.07 19.77 -12.50
N GLN A 330 19.10 20.13 -11.65
CA GLN A 330 18.92 19.53 -10.32
C GLN A 330 18.44 18.07 -10.36
N TYR A 331 17.83 17.63 -11.47
CA TYR A 331 17.38 16.26 -11.65
C TYR A 331 18.27 15.51 -12.63
N ASP A 332 18.64 14.28 -12.30
CA ASP A 332 19.32 13.34 -13.18
C ASP A 332 18.38 12.86 -14.30
N ALA A 333 17.08 12.76 -14.00
CA ALA A 333 16.04 12.39 -14.95
C ALA A 333 14.68 12.99 -14.58
N VAL A 334 13.90 13.34 -15.61
CA VAL A 334 12.48 13.73 -15.51
C VAL A 334 11.65 12.88 -16.46
N PHE A 335 10.73 12.08 -15.92
CA PHE A 335 9.93 11.13 -16.69
C PHE A 335 8.54 10.91 -16.09
N MET A 336 7.61 10.40 -16.87
CA MET A 336 6.26 10.04 -16.43
C MET A 336 6.22 8.59 -15.93
N SER A 337 5.51 8.33 -14.84
CA SER A 337 5.26 6.96 -14.36
C SER A 337 3.95 6.38 -14.92
N GLY A 338 3.96 5.10 -15.29
CA GLY A 338 2.80 4.38 -15.84
C GLY A 338 2.22 5.04 -17.08
N SER A 339 0.89 5.12 -17.17
CA SER A 339 0.17 5.90 -18.20
C SER A 339 -0.06 7.37 -17.80
N GLY A 340 0.67 7.86 -16.79
CA GLY A 340 0.44 9.16 -16.17
C GLY A 340 -0.67 9.17 -15.10
N SER A 341 -0.95 10.30 -14.46
CA SER A 341 -0.42 11.64 -14.78
C SER A 341 0.80 12.10 -13.94
N THR A 342 1.38 11.26 -13.09
CA THR A 342 2.55 11.68 -12.29
C THR A 342 3.82 11.83 -13.13
N ILE A 343 4.47 12.99 -13.00
CA ILE A 343 5.85 13.23 -13.41
C ILE A 343 6.77 13.00 -12.20
N VAL A 344 7.89 12.31 -12.43
CA VAL A 344 8.91 11.98 -11.45
C VAL A 344 10.17 12.78 -11.81
N GLY A 345 10.71 13.53 -10.86
CA GLY A 345 12.05 14.11 -10.93
C GLY A 345 12.98 13.33 -10.00
N VAL A 346 14.03 12.70 -10.52
CA VAL A 346 15.01 11.91 -9.76
C VAL A 346 16.28 12.72 -9.55
N GLY A 347 16.90 12.64 -8.38
CA GLY A 347 18.16 13.31 -8.04
C GLY A 347 18.00 14.44 -7.02
N SER A 348 16.79 14.98 -6.88
CA SER A 348 16.44 15.99 -5.87
C SER A 348 15.01 15.77 -5.35
N PRO A 349 14.74 15.98 -4.05
CA PRO A 349 13.40 15.92 -3.48
C PRO A 349 12.61 17.23 -3.69
N ASP A 350 13.28 18.31 -4.08
CA ASP A 350 12.71 19.65 -4.12
C ASP A 350 11.95 19.86 -5.44
N PRO A 351 10.64 20.18 -5.42
CA PRO A 351 9.92 20.58 -6.62
C PRO A 351 10.43 21.94 -7.15
N PRO A 352 10.38 22.22 -8.47
CA PRO A 352 10.80 23.51 -8.98
C PRO A 352 9.93 24.65 -8.47
N GLN A 353 10.54 25.80 -8.13
CA GLN A 353 9.89 26.92 -7.44
C GLN A 353 8.58 27.40 -8.08
N PHE A 354 8.47 27.35 -9.41
CA PHE A 354 7.27 27.81 -10.12
C PHE A 354 5.99 27.05 -9.74
N ILE A 355 6.11 25.82 -9.20
CA ILE A 355 4.95 25.03 -8.77
C ILE A 355 4.25 25.73 -7.58
N TYR A 356 5.01 26.43 -6.74
CA TYR A 356 4.47 27.19 -5.60
C TYR A 356 4.00 28.59 -5.99
N ASP A 357 4.67 29.21 -6.96
CA ASP A 357 4.43 30.61 -7.30
C ASP A 357 3.25 30.80 -8.28
N ASP A 358 2.90 29.77 -9.06
CA ASP A 358 1.91 29.85 -10.12
C ASP A 358 0.57 29.23 -9.71
N GLU A 359 -0.50 30.03 -9.77
CA GLU A 359 -1.86 29.63 -9.41
C GLU A 359 -2.38 28.44 -10.23
N ASP A 360 -1.87 28.24 -11.46
CA ASP A 360 -2.21 27.10 -12.31
C ASP A 360 -1.79 25.75 -11.70
N TYR A 361 -0.88 25.74 -10.70
CA TYR A 361 -0.35 24.54 -10.08
C TYR A 361 -0.64 24.38 -8.59
N LYS A 362 -1.48 25.24 -8.00
CA LYS A 362 -1.79 25.19 -6.55
C LYS A 362 -2.39 23.87 -6.06
N ASP A 363 -3.10 23.17 -6.93
CA ASP A 363 -3.76 21.89 -6.62
C ASP A 363 -2.92 20.68 -7.07
N VAL A 364 -1.66 20.90 -7.46
CA VAL A 364 -0.72 19.83 -7.79
C VAL A 364 -0.37 19.07 -6.52
N PHE A 365 -0.51 17.75 -6.58
CA PHE A 365 -0.03 16.88 -5.53
C PHE A 365 1.49 16.74 -5.64
N LEU A 366 2.17 16.99 -4.52
CA LEU A 366 3.61 16.86 -4.35
C LEU A 366 3.91 15.82 -3.28
N SER A 367 4.86 14.94 -3.56
CA SER A 367 5.39 14.01 -2.56
C SER A 367 6.85 13.72 -2.85
N GLU A 368 7.68 13.85 -1.82
CA GLU A 368 9.00 13.24 -1.82
C GLU A 368 8.85 11.73 -1.80
N ALA A 369 9.79 11.04 -2.43
CA ALA A 369 9.89 9.60 -2.36
C ALA A 369 11.35 9.13 -2.42
N ASN A 370 11.56 7.90 -1.98
CA ASN A 370 12.79 7.13 -2.12
C ASN A 370 12.43 5.73 -2.59
N PHE A 371 13.40 5.01 -3.14
CA PHE A 371 13.22 3.61 -3.47
C PHE A 371 13.08 2.75 -2.20
N LEU A 372 12.21 1.75 -2.25
CA LEU A 372 11.97 0.82 -1.17
C LEU A 372 12.15 -0.63 -1.61
N THR A 373 12.61 -1.44 -0.67
CA THR A 373 12.69 -2.89 -0.76
C THR A 373 12.03 -3.53 0.45
N ARG A 374 11.90 -4.86 0.41
CA ARG A 374 11.53 -5.67 1.56
C ARG A 374 12.21 -7.03 1.49
N GLU A 375 12.28 -7.69 2.63
CA GLU A 375 12.74 -9.07 2.73
C GLU A 375 11.62 -10.05 2.34
N ALA A 376 12.01 -11.24 1.92
CA ALA A 376 11.08 -12.32 1.62
C ALA A 376 10.24 -12.69 2.86
N ASN A 377 8.94 -12.93 2.67
CA ASN A 377 7.97 -13.18 3.73
C ASN A 377 7.74 -12.02 4.73
N GLU A 378 8.31 -10.84 4.50
CA GLU A 378 7.89 -9.61 5.18
C GLU A 378 7.03 -8.76 4.25
N TRP A 379 6.19 -7.88 4.79
CA TRP A 379 5.50 -6.86 3.98
C TRP A 379 6.27 -5.54 4.02
N TYR A 380 6.08 -4.70 3.00
CA TYR A 380 6.67 -3.36 2.98
C TYR A 380 6.31 -2.56 4.23
N LYS A 381 7.28 -1.84 4.76
CA LYS A 381 7.13 -0.98 5.94
C LYS A 381 7.08 0.47 5.48
N GLU A 382 6.22 1.27 6.11
CA GLU A 382 6.23 2.72 5.90
C GLU A 382 7.58 3.23 6.44
N PRO A 383 8.36 3.98 5.64
CA PRO A 383 9.61 4.53 6.12
C PRO A 383 9.33 5.51 7.26
N ALA A 384 10.20 5.50 8.27
CA ALA A 384 10.10 6.46 9.36
C ALA A 384 10.14 7.87 8.78
N SER A 385 9.11 8.68 9.07
CA SER A 385 9.09 10.09 8.69
C SER A 385 10.38 10.75 9.15
N ALA A 386 11.13 11.39 8.24
CA ALA A 386 12.37 12.11 8.55
C ALA A 386 12.16 13.38 9.42
N SER A 387 11.07 13.45 10.19
CA SER A 387 10.68 14.57 11.04
C SER A 387 10.61 14.19 12.51
N ALA A 388 11.61 13.45 13.01
CA ALA A 388 11.85 13.26 14.44
C ALA A 388 13.35 13.17 14.72
N CYS A 389 14.11 14.22 14.40
CA CYS A 389 15.35 14.49 15.13
C CYS A 389 14.95 14.89 16.55
N SER A 390 14.91 13.93 17.47
CA SER A 390 15.11 14.22 18.88
C SER A 390 16.52 14.81 19.04
N PRO A 391 16.72 15.86 19.87
CA PRO A 391 18.05 16.39 20.11
C PRO A 391 18.93 15.27 20.66
N SER A 392 20.09 15.08 20.02
CA SER A 392 21.16 14.24 20.52
C SER A 392 21.47 14.58 21.97
N ASP A 393 21.50 13.56 22.83
CA ASP A 393 22.01 13.66 24.19
C ASP A 393 23.39 14.33 24.18
N ASP A 394 23.42 15.49 24.83
CA ASP A 394 24.60 16.32 25.02
C ASP A 394 25.60 15.54 25.87
N PHE A 395 26.71 15.12 25.27
CA PHE A 395 27.82 14.51 25.96
C PHE A 395 28.41 15.54 26.93
N SER A 396 28.10 15.35 28.21
CA SER A 396 28.75 16.01 29.33
C SER A 396 30.27 15.83 29.28
N ARG A 397 30.99 16.79 28.71
CA ARG A 397 32.42 16.96 28.92
C ARG A 397 32.63 17.68 30.26
N ASN A 398 32.91 16.88 31.28
CA ASN A 398 33.50 17.37 32.53
C ASN A 398 34.87 17.99 32.24
N PHE A 399 34.95 19.31 32.38
CA PHE A 399 36.21 19.99 32.69
C PHE A 399 36.51 19.76 34.17
N SER A 400 37.57 19.02 34.47
CA SER A 400 38.27 19.08 35.75
C SER A 400 39.71 19.46 35.49
N SER A 401 40.01 20.75 35.59
CA SER A 401 41.33 21.25 35.90
C SER A 401 41.62 21.03 37.38
N SER A 402 42.73 20.36 37.73
CA SER A 402 43.62 20.71 38.86
C SER A 402 44.65 19.61 39.16
N VAL A 403 45.92 20.02 39.14
CA VAL A 403 47.03 19.60 40.04
C VAL A 403 47.57 18.18 39.76
N GLU A 404 48.74 18.03 39.13
CA GLU A 404 50.10 18.24 39.68
C GLU A 404 51.14 18.34 38.55
#